data_AF-A0A2E8GHA3-F1
#
_entry.id   AF-A0A2E8GHA3-F1
#
_cell.length_a   1.000
_cell.length_b   1.000
_cell.length_c   1.000
_cell.angle_alpha   90.00
_cell.angle_beta   90.00
_cell.angle_gamma   90.00
#
_symmetry.space_group_name_H-M   'P 1'
#
loop_
_entity.id
_entity.type
_entity.pdbx_description
1 polymer ?
#
loop_
_entity_poly.entity_id
_entity_poly.type
_entity_poly.pdbx_seq_one_letter_code
_entity_poly.pdbx_strand_id
1 'polypeptide(L)'
;MVALVTSILIAGLMVSGIIAYGQRRPMDRPTSWGEAMLGAAFVFMLFLLVFGVIPDRWVRLTDNEWGWSVERMLFTEGQFIDGSPITFPPMRMDLKKVSDIVVVIEHLVALAAIPFLWLWWQKRDQKKVVAEPLSDFGRPLMKGS
;
A
#
# COMPACT_ATOMS: atom_id res chain seq x y z
N MET A 1 19.37 -7.18 -3.58
CA MET A 1 18.74 -5.91 -4.03
C MET A 1 17.79 -6.07 -5.23
N VAL A 2 18.21 -6.64 -6.36
CA VAL A 2 17.41 -6.65 -7.62
C VAL A 2 16.00 -7.24 -7.44
N ALA A 3 15.88 -8.40 -6.78
CA ALA A 3 14.59 -9.06 -6.60
C ALA A 3 13.56 -8.21 -5.85
N LEU A 4 13.98 -7.44 -4.85
CA LEU A 4 13.10 -6.53 -4.10
C LEU A 4 12.59 -5.39 -4.98
N VAL A 5 13.50 -4.75 -5.71
CA VAL A 5 13.15 -3.63 -6.62
C VAL A 5 12.21 -4.13 -7.70
N THR A 6 12.53 -5.27 -8.33
CA THR A 6 11.68 -5.89 -9.35
C THR A 6 10.30 -6.23 -8.82
N SER A 7 10.17 -6.80 -7.60
CA SER A 7 8.85 -7.12 -7.04
C SER A 7 8.02 -5.88 -6.75
N ILE A 8 8.63 -4.79 -6.26
CA ILE A 8 7.96 -3.51 -6.04
C ILE A 8 7.46 -2.92 -7.36
N LEU A 9 8.31 -2.93 -8.40
CA LEU A 9 7.95 -2.43 -9.72
C LEU A 9 6.82 -3.25 -10.35
N ILE A 10 6.86 -4.58 -10.25
CA ILE A 10 5.79 -5.46 -10.74
C ILE A 10 4.49 -5.19 -9.98
N ALA A 11 4.52 -5.08 -8.65
CA ALA A 11 3.34 -4.75 -7.85
C ALA A 11 2.73 -3.41 -8.28
N GLY A 12 3.57 -2.37 -8.48
CA GLY A 12 3.13 -1.07 -8.98
C GLY A 12 2.53 -1.12 -10.39
N LEU A 13 3.11 -1.92 -11.30
CA LEU A 13 2.57 -2.16 -12.63
C LEU A 13 1.22 -2.89 -12.57
N MET A 14 1.07 -3.86 -11.67
CA MET A 14 -0.19 -4.59 -11.49
C MET A 14 -1.30 -3.67 -10.97
N VAL A 15 -1.01 -2.82 -9.98
CA VAL A 15 -1.95 -1.79 -9.50
C VAL A 15 -2.32 -0.82 -10.62
N SER A 16 -1.34 -0.36 -11.41
CA SER A 16 -1.58 0.50 -12.57
C SER A 16 -2.45 -0.20 -13.62
N GLY A 17 -2.25 -1.50 -13.83
CA GLY A 17 -3.07 -2.35 -14.68
C GLY A 17 -4.52 -2.44 -14.21
N ILE A 18 -4.75 -2.58 -12.90
CA ILE A 18 -6.10 -2.54 -12.31
C ILE A 18 -6.75 -1.18 -12.60
N ILE A 19 -6.03 -0.08 -12.38
CA ILE A 19 -6.57 1.26 -12.60
C ILE A 19 -6.91 1.48 -14.09
N ALA A 20 -5.97 1.16 -14.99
CA ALA A 20 -6.16 1.32 -16.43
C ALA A 20 -7.30 0.43 -16.97
N TYR A 21 -7.46 -0.78 -16.43
CA TYR A 21 -8.57 -1.66 -16.77
C TYR A 21 -9.90 -1.12 -16.22
N GLY A 22 -9.92 -0.66 -14.97
CA GLY A 22 -11.11 -0.07 -14.34
C GLY A 22 -11.62 1.16 -15.08
N GLN A 23 -10.73 2.04 -15.54
CA GLN A 23 -11.10 3.23 -16.32
C GLN A 23 -11.75 2.93 -17.67
N ARG A 24 -11.45 1.76 -18.26
CA ARG A 24 -12.00 1.35 -19.56
C ARG A 24 -13.27 0.50 -19.43
N ARG A 25 -13.58 0.02 -18.22
CA ARG A 25 -14.66 -0.95 -17.98
C ARG A 25 -15.91 -0.26 -17.40
N PRO A 26 -17.03 -0.22 -18.15
CA PRO A 26 -18.30 0.31 -17.62
C PRO A 26 -18.80 -0.54 -16.45
N MET A 27 -19.55 0.07 -15.53
CA MET A 27 -20.04 -0.62 -14.32
C MET A 27 -21.04 -1.73 -14.63
N ASP A 28 -21.89 -1.53 -15.66
CA ASP A 28 -23.01 -2.42 -15.98
C ASP A 28 -22.62 -3.66 -16.82
N ARG A 29 -21.34 -3.79 -17.21
CA ARG A 29 -20.91 -4.94 -18.02
C ARG A 29 -20.85 -6.22 -17.16
N PRO A 30 -21.64 -7.26 -17.48
CA PRO A 30 -21.57 -8.52 -16.76
C PRO A 30 -20.19 -9.16 -16.91
N THR A 31 -19.72 -9.80 -15.84
CA THR A 31 -18.43 -10.52 -15.84
C THR A 31 -18.68 -11.97 -16.23
N SER A 32 -17.94 -12.50 -17.21
CA SER A 32 -17.96 -13.94 -17.46
C SER A 32 -17.20 -14.70 -16.36
N TRP A 33 -17.49 -15.99 -16.20
CA TRP A 33 -16.76 -16.85 -15.24
C TRP A 33 -15.25 -16.86 -15.49
N GLY A 34 -14.82 -16.89 -16.76
CA GLY A 34 -13.40 -16.87 -17.13
C GLY A 34 -12.73 -15.53 -16.78
N GLU A 35 -13.40 -14.41 -17.06
CA GLU A 35 -12.91 -13.08 -16.68
C GLU A 35 -12.80 -12.94 -15.15
N ALA A 36 -13.76 -13.50 -14.40
CA ALA A 36 -13.74 -13.49 -12.94
C ALA A 36 -12.58 -14.33 -12.38
N MET A 37 -12.33 -15.52 -12.93
CA MET A 37 -11.23 -16.39 -12.50
C MET A 37 -9.86 -15.73 -12.75
N LEU A 38 -9.67 -15.13 -13.94
CA LEU A 38 -8.44 -14.39 -14.26
C LEU A 38 -8.26 -13.17 -13.36
N GLY A 39 -9.34 -12.42 -13.10
CA GLY A 39 -9.32 -11.29 -12.16
C GLY A 39 -8.93 -11.71 -10.75
N ALA A 40 -9.49 -12.82 -10.25
CA ALA A 40 -9.18 -13.36 -8.94
C ALA A 40 -7.70 -13.80 -8.84
N ALA A 41 -7.20 -14.54 -9.83
CA ALA A 41 -5.80 -14.96 -9.87
C ALA A 41 -4.83 -13.76 -9.93
N PHE A 42 -5.20 -12.72 -10.69
CA PHE A 42 -4.42 -11.49 -10.80
C PHE A 42 -4.33 -10.75 -9.46
N VAL A 43 -5.46 -10.54 -8.79
CA VAL A 43 -5.50 -9.87 -7.47
C VAL A 43 -4.81 -10.72 -6.40
N PHE A 44 -4.99 -12.04 -6.45
CA PHE A 44 -4.27 -12.96 -5.57
C PHE A 44 -2.75 -12.85 -5.75
N MET A 45 -2.27 -12.84 -6.99
CA MET A 45 -0.84 -12.65 -7.29
C MET A 45 -0.33 -11.31 -6.76
N LEU A 46 -1.11 -10.23 -6.88
CA LEU A 46 -0.77 -8.94 -6.31
C LEU A 46 -0.62 -9.03 -4.77
N PHE A 47 -1.54 -9.70 -4.08
CA PHE A 47 -1.44 -9.89 -2.63
C PHE A 47 -0.27 -10.77 -2.22
N LEU A 48 0.03 -11.83 -2.99
CA LEU A 48 1.21 -12.66 -2.77
C LEU A 48 2.50 -11.85 -2.92
N LEU A 49 2.57 -10.95 -3.89
CA LEU A 49 3.71 -10.04 -4.05
C LEU A 49 3.84 -9.07 -2.88
N VAL A 50 2.75 -8.38 -2.54
CA VAL A 50 2.75 -7.34 -1.51
C VAL A 50 3.00 -7.92 -0.12
N PHE A 51 2.24 -8.91 0.31
CA PHE A 51 2.34 -9.45 1.68
C PHE A 51 3.33 -10.61 1.84
N GLY A 52 3.75 -11.25 0.75
CA GLY A 52 4.65 -12.39 0.80
C GLY A 52 6.05 -12.03 0.33
N VAL A 53 6.17 -11.65 -0.95
CA VAL A 53 7.47 -11.53 -1.60
C VAL A 53 8.20 -10.26 -1.16
N ILE A 54 7.58 -9.09 -1.22
CA ILE A 54 8.22 -7.81 -0.84
C ILE A 54 8.80 -7.86 0.58
N PRO A 55 8.05 -8.27 1.63
CA PRO A 55 8.59 -8.32 2.98
C PRO A 55 9.70 -9.37 3.15
N ASP A 56 9.59 -10.57 2.55
CA ASP A 56 10.68 -11.55 2.55
C ASP A 56 11.95 -10.98 1.89
N ARG A 57 11.81 -10.30 0.74
CA ARG A 57 12.94 -9.71 0.03
C ARG A 57 13.58 -8.55 0.79
N TRP A 58 12.79 -7.76 1.52
CA TRP A 58 13.29 -6.71 2.41
C TRP A 58 14.14 -7.30 3.53
N VAL A 59 13.61 -8.30 4.26
CA VAL A 59 14.34 -8.94 5.36
C VAL A 59 15.64 -9.58 4.88
N ARG A 60 15.64 -10.23 3.71
CA ARG A 60 16.87 -10.78 3.12
C ARG A 60 17.88 -9.71 2.74
N LEU A 61 17.44 -8.52 2.33
CA LEU A 61 18.31 -7.40 2.02
C LEU A 61 18.98 -6.88 3.30
N THR A 62 18.20 -6.61 4.34
CA THR A 62 18.70 -6.09 5.61
C THR A 62 19.67 -7.05 6.28
N ASP A 63 19.35 -8.35 6.26
CA ASP A 63 20.16 -9.37 6.93
C ASP A 63 21.46 -9.64 6.16
N ASN A 64 21.39 -9.86 4.84
CA ASN A 64 22.55 -10.33 4.07
C ASN A 64 23.44 -9.20 3.55
N GLU A 65 22.86 -8.09 3.06
CA GLU A 65 23.62 -7.03 2.41
C GLU A 65 23.99 -5.92 3.40
N TRP A 66 23.09 -5.57 4.31
CA TRP A 66 23.34 -4.51 5.30
C TRP A 66 23.86 -5.03 6.64
N GLY A 67 23.77 -6.34 6.87
CA GLY A 67 24.25 -6.98 8.10
C GLY A 67 23.49 -6.51 9.35
N TRP A 68 22.20 -6.22 9.22
CA TRP A 68 21.34 -5.86 10.35
C TRP A 68 21.05 -7.11 11.18
N SER A 69 21.93 -7.37 12.15
CA SER A 69 21.80 -8.48 13.09
C SER A 69 21.44 -7.98 14.49
N VAL A 70 21.06 -8.91 15.36
CA VAL A 70 20.81 -8.64 16.79
C VAL A 70 22.06 -8.14 17.52
N GLU A 71 23.24 -8.42 16.97
CA GLU A 71 24.53 -7.97 17.50
C GLU A 71 24.76 -6.47 17.27
N ARG A 72 24.14 -5.89 16.23
CA ARG A 72 24.24 -4.46 15.94
C ARG A 72 23.15 -3.68 16.70
N MET A 73 23.50 -3.29 17.92
CA MET A 73 22.61 -2.52 18.78
C MET A 73 22.64 -1.04 18.41
N LEU A 74 21.45 -0.44 18.34
CA LEU A 74 21.29 1.00 18.23
C LEU A 74 21.39 1.66 19.59
N PHE A 75 20.64 1.15 20.57
CA PHE A 75 20.68 1.61 21.96
C PHE A 75 20.46 0.41 22.90
N THR A 76 21.25 0.36 23.97
CA THR A 76 21.08 -0.63 25.05
C THR A 76 20.77 0.07 26.36
N GLU A 77 19.95 -0.58 27.19
CA GLU A 77 19.74 -0.18 28.58
C GLU A 77 21.09 -0.11 29.30
N GLY A 78 21.36 0.99 30.02
CA GLY A 78 22.61 1.22 30.74
C GLY A 78 23.76 1.81 29.90
N GLN A 79 23.52 2.16 28.63
CA GLN A 79 24.48 2.94 27.86
C GLN A 79 24.50 4.39 28.39
N PHE A 80 25.69 4.92 28.68
CA PHE A 80 25.86 6.30 29.12
C PHE A 80 26.12 7.19 27.90
N ILE A 81 25.28 8.20 27.71
CA ILE A 81 25.57 9.32 26.80
C ILE A 81 25.79 10.53 27.69
N ASP A 82 26.96 11.15 27.54
CA ASP A 82 27.33 12.39 28.25
C ASP A 82 27.22 12.28 29.80
N GLY A 83 27.70 11.18 30.36
CA GLY A 83 27.75 10.96 31.82
C GLY A 83 26.41 10.65 32.50
N SER A 84 25.30 10.66 31.76
CA SER A 84 23.98 10.28 32.26
C SER A 84 23.55 8.91 31.71
N PRO A 85 22.99 8.00 32.53
CA PRO A 85 22.44 6.76 32.03
C PRO A 85 21.22 7.06 31.17
N ILE A 86 21.20 6.56 29.93
CA ILE A 86 20.01 6.64 29.08
C ILE A 86 18.87 5.93 29.82
N THR A 87 17.94 6.71 30.35
CA THR A 87 16.80 6.20 31.15
C THR A 87 15.61 5.83 30.25
N PHE A 88 15.64 6.23 28.97
CA PHE A 88 14.56 6.00 28.03
C PHE A 88 15.08 5.82 26.60
N PRO A 89 14.60 4.80 25.85
CA PRO A 89 13.63 3.78 26.24
C PRO A 89 14.22 2.70 27.17
N PRO A 90 13.45 2.13 28.12
CA PRO A 90 13.88 1.02 28.98
C PRO A 90 13.82 -0.32 28.21
N MET A 91 14.31 -0.32 26.98
CA MET A 91 14.29 -1.46 26.07
C MET A 91 15.52 -1.44 25.17
N ARG A 92 16.12 -2.61 24.97
CA ARG A 92 17.20 -2.81 23.99
C ARG A 92 16.66 -2.82 22.57
N MET A 93 17.20 -1.95 21.70
CA MET A 93 16.85 -1.85 20.29
C MET A 93 18.04 -2.25 19.41
N ASP A 94 17.86 -3.32 18.64
CA ASP A 94 18.78 -3.84 17.64
C ASP A 94 18.32 -3.48 16.23
N LEU A 95 19.26 -3.44 15.28
CA LEU A 95 18.96 -3.12 13.88
C LEU A 95 18.01 -4.14 13.23
N LYS A 96 17.98 -5.39 13.71
CA LYS A 96 17.04 -6.40 13.24
C LYS A 96 15.58 -6.00 13.56
N LYS A 97 15.31 -5.53 14.78
CA LYS A 97 13.98 -4.99 15.14
C LYS A 97 13.58 -3.79 14.28
N VAL A 98 14.53 -2.96 13.85
CA VAL A 98 14.23 -1.85 12.92
C VAL A 98 13.76 -2.37 11.57
N SER A 99 14.40 -3.42 11.02
CA SER A 99 13.90 -4.08 9.80
C SER A 99 12.47 -4.58 9.99
N ASP A 100 12.20 -5.26 11.10
CA ASP A 100 10.90 -5.85 11.35
C ASP A 100 9.81 -4.76 11.51
N ILE A 101 10.14 -3.62 12.12
CA ILE A 101 9.24 -2.45 12.18
C ILE A 101 8.90 -1.93 10.78
N VAL A 102 9.87 -1.87 9.86
CA VAL A 102 9.62 -1.46 8.48
C VAL A 102 8.64 -2.41 7.80
N VAL A 103 8.77 -3.71 8.01
CA VAL A 103 7.82 -4.72 7.49
C VAL A 103 6.42 -4.49 8.05
N VAL A 104 6.28 -4.23 9.35
CA VAL A 104 4.98 -3.93 9.97
C VAL A 104 4.35 -2.68 9.36
N ILE A 105 5.11 -1.60 9.19
CA ILE A 105 4.62 -0.37 8.55
C ILE A 105 4.17 -0.64 7.12
N GLU A 106 4.94 -1.42 6.35
CA GLU A 106 4.59 -1.82 5.00
C GLU A 106 3.25 -2.58 4.96
N HIS A 107 3.04 -3.53 5.86
CA HIS A 107 1.75 -4.24 5.96
C HIS A 107 0.60 -3.32 6.32
N LEU A 108 0.80 -2.34 7.22
CA LEU A 108 -0.23 -1.37 7.57
C LEU A 108 -0.60 -0.48 6.38
N VAL A 109 0.40 -0.03 5.62
CA VAL A 109 0.20 0.75 4.39
C VAL A 109 -0.54 -0.08 3.34
N ALA A 110 -0.14 -1.34 3.13
CA ALA A 110 -0.80 -2.24 2.20
C ALA A 110 -2.25 -2.53 2.60
N LEU A 111 -2.50 -2.83 3.89
CA LEU A 111 -3.83 -3.07 4.42
C LEU A 111 -4.73 -1.83 4.31
N ALA A 112 -4.18 -0.64 4.51
CA ALA A 112 -4.92 0.60 4.31
C ALA A 112 -5.17 0.89 2.81
N ALA A 113 -4.23 0.57 1.92
CA ALA A 113 -4.36 0.83 0.50
C ALA A 113 -5.49 0.01 -0.17
N ILE A 114 -5.72 -1.22 0.27
CA ILE A 114 -6.75 -2.12 -0.28
C ILE A 114 -8.17 -1.50 -0.26
N PRO A 115 -8.72 -1.06 0.90
CA PRO A 115 -10.05 -0.47 0.94
C PRO A 115 -10.11 0.84 0.12
N PHE A 116 -9.04 1.64 0.03
CA PHE A 116 -9.04 2.81 -0.85
C PHE A 116 -9.14 2.44 -2.32
N LEU A 117 -8.38 1.43 -2.77
CA LEU A 117 -8.45 0.90 -4.13
C LEU A 117 -9.83 0.32 -4.44
N TRP A 118 -10.43 -0.39 -3.47
CA TRP A 118 -11.78 -0.92 -3.61
C TRP A 118 -12.85 0.19 -3.67
N LEU A 119 -12.76 1.19 -2.80
CA LEU A 119 -13.66 2.35 -2.81
C LEU A 119 -13.57 3.10 -4.14
N TRP A 120 -12.35 3.32 -4.64
CA TRP A 120 -12.13 3.90 -5.96
C TRP A 120 -12.76 3.04 -7.06
N TRP A 121 -12.54 1.72 -7.03
CA TRP A 121 -13.09 0.77 -8.00
C TRP A 121 -14.62 0.79 -8.03
N GLN A 122 -15.28 0.88 -6.88
CA GLN A 122 -16.75 0.97 -6.76
C GLN A 122 -17.29 2.30 -7.29
N LYS A 123 -16.55 3.40 -7.14
CA LYS A 123 -16.96 4.74 -7.56
C LYS A 123 -16.54 5.12 -8.99
N ARG A 124 -15.90 4.21 -9.74
CA ARG A 124 -15.25 4.52 -11.03
C ARG A 124 -16.17 5.11 -12.11
N ASP A 125 -17.47 4.82 -12.06
CA ASP A 125 -18.47 5.23 -13.06
C ASP A 125 -19.61 6.06 -12.45
N GLN A 126 -19.45 6.52 -11.21
CA GLN A 126 -20.44 7.38 -10.58
C GLN A 126 -20.48 8.72 -11.30
N LYS A 127 -21.57 8.99 -12.02
CA LYS A 127 -21.85 10.32 -12.55
C LYS A 127 -21.81 11.30 -11.39
N LYS A 128 -20.83 12.21 -11.40
CA LYS A 128 -20.87 13.36 -10.51
C LYS A 128 -22.17 14.09 -10.80
N VAL A 129 -23.06 14.15 -9.82
CA VAL A 129 -24.26 14.98 -9.92
C VAL A 129 -23.75 16.40 -10.04
N VAL A 130 -23.67 16.90 -11.27
CA VAL A 130 -23.46 18.33 -11.49
C VAL A 130 -24.69 18.97 -10.87
N ALA A 131 -24.52 19.64 -9.74
CA ALA A 131 -25.57 20.47 -9.19
C ALA A 131 -25.95 21.42 -10.32
N GLU A 132 -27.19 21.32 -10.81
CA GLU A 132 -27.72 22.33 -11.72
C GLU A 132 -27.49 23.67 -11.03
N PRO A 133 -26.90 24.67 -11.71
CA PRO A 133 -26.70 25.95 -11.08
C PRO A 133 -28.10 26.45 -10.68
N LEU A 134 -28.31 26.52 -9.37
CA LEU A 134 -29.53 27.04 -8.79
C LEU A 134 -29.41 28.57 -8.85
N SER A 135 -30.50 29.24 -9.21
CA SER A 135 -30.56 30.70 -9.01
C SER A 135 -30.40 31.02 -7.52
N ASP A 136 -30.13 32.29 -7.20
CA ASP A 136 -30.11 32.78 -5.80
C ASP A 136 -31.41 32.47 -5.02
N PHE A 137 -32.49 32.15 -5.75
CA PHE A 137 -33.80 31.79 -5.20
C PHE A 137 -34.05 30.26 -5.15
N GLY A 138 -33.03 29.43 -5.37
CA GLY A 138 -33.14 27.97 -5.29
C GLY A 138 -33.93 27.32 -6.43
N ARG A 139 -34.10 28.01 -7.56
CA ARG A 139 -34.78 27.46 -8.75
C ARG A 139 -33.77 26.92 -9.75
N PRO A 140 -34.04 25.78 -10.44
CA PRO A 140 -33.19 25.31 -11.52
C PRO A 140 -33.06 26.38 -12.62
N LEU A 141 -31.84 26.74 -13.00
CA LEU A 141 -31.63 27.65 -14.14
C LEU A 141 -32.01 26.94 -15.44
N MET A 142 -33.01 27.49 -16.14
CA MET A 142 -33.34 27.05 -17.50
C MET A 142 -32.14 27.31 -18.41
N LYS A 143 -31.75 26.30 -19.19
CA LYS A 143 -30.77 26.49 -20.29
C LYS A 143 -31.34 27.53 -21.25
N GLY A 144 -30.70 28.70 -21.33
CA GLY A 144 -31.00 29.68 -22.37
C GLY A 144 -30.78 29.06 -23.75
N SER A 145 -31.71 29.27 -24.66
CA SER A 145 -31.67 28.82 -26.06
C SER A 145 -30.45 29.34 -26.80
#